data_AF-A0A932BNV8-F1
#
_entry.id   AF-A0A932BNV8-F1
#
_cell.length_a   1.000
_cell.length_b   1.000
_cell.length_c   1.000
_cell.angle_alpha   90.00
_cell.angle_beta   90.00
_cell.angle_gamma   90.00
#
_symmetry.space_group_name_H-M   'P 1'
#
loop_
_entity.id
_entity.type
_entity.pdbx_description
1 polymer ?
#
loop_
_entity_poly.entity_id
_entity_poly.type
_entity_poly.pdbx_seq_one_letter_code
_entity_poly.pdbx_strand_id
1 'polypeptide(L)'
;MKTAKRSILFALFTAGAALAFGTPAALAQHDHGKPDDHAKQPGHGAGAAGGQPHEHGPAAKAPETYKDAVKQIHDRLEEVGAAIEKGDMDAAHDEADAAGTIGKALGALALKADSGVPKDKVKEVNTAGKEIAAQADALHEGVEKKDKAAVQAAYARMNKALESLAQFVSAQYVCPMHCEGSKTYGAPGKCPVCKMDLKKVTTDKYSVEVKPLGGKVEAGKPTTLVFTIKDPAGAVCKDFQTVHEKKLHLLMTSKDLSWFAHEHPELQPDGTFVFKDFAFPAAGEYVLWHDCTPTGVGMQVVPVTFTVPGTAPAAKPLAVDAGKPKTIDGYSYTFASKAPLATGENEITFTVSKDGKPVTDLEPLLGAMGHLVIISSDQKNFVHSHPHEANESDANRRGGPAVTFEAWFEKPGTYKGWGQFQHKGKMITAPFTFEVAKGDASKMGKPHSHDAHGDDHGKKPDHDHGK
;
A
#
# COMPACT_ATOMS: atom_id res chain seq x y z
N MET A 1 27.07 -40.59 -33.16
CA MET A 1 27.04 -40.77 -34.63
C MET A 1 25.71 -40.24 -35.16
N LYS A 2 25.78 -39.27 -36.08
CA LYS A 2 24.87 -38.95 -37.22
C LYS A 2 23.34 -38.88 -37.01
N THR A 3 22.86 -37.62 -36.94
CA THR A 3 21.86 -36.95 -37.83
C THR A 3 20.70 -37.75 -38.45
N ALA A 4 19.47 -37.21 -38.31
CA ALA A 4 18.59 -36.94 -39.47
C ALA A 4 17.47 -35.92 -39.13
N LYS A 5 17.48 -34.79 -39.85
CA LYS A 5 16.34 -33.87 -40.06
C LYS A 5 15.39 -34.46 -41.10
N ARG A 6 14.08 -34.22 -40.99
CA ARG A 6 13.18 -34.13 -42.15
C ARG A 6 12.06 -33.10 -41.90
N SER A 7 12.08 -32.04 -42.70
CA SER A 7 10.92 -31.18 -43.02
C SER A 7 10.27 -31.71 -44.29
N ILE A 8 8.94 -31.66 -44.39
CA ILE A 8 8.19 -31.65 -45.65
C ILE A 8 7.05 -30.62 -45.54
N LEU A 9 6.82 -29.95 -46.66
CA LEU A 9 6.07 -28.72 -46.91
C LEU A 9 4.86 -29.04 -47.83
N PHE A 10 3.90 -28.11 -47.89
CA PHE A 10 2.84 -27.88 -48.90
C PHE A 10 1.52 -28.70 -48.88
N ALA A 11 0.39 -27.99 -48.77
CA ALA A 11 -0.47 -27.67 -49.93
C ALA A 11 -1.50 -26.55 -49.60
N LEU A 12 -1.59 -25.57 -50.52
CA LEU A 12 -2.61 -24.52 -50.61
C LEU A 12 -3.95 -25.07 -51.13
N PHE A 13 -5.05 -24.41 -50.78
CA PHE A 13 -6.21 -24.28 -51.66
C PHE A 13 -6.65 -22.81 -51.76
N THR A 14 -6.68 -22.32 -53.00
CA THR A 14 -7.18 -21.03 -53.48
C THR A 14 -8.54 -21.22 -54.16
N ALA A 15 -9.47 -20.28 -53.95
CA ALA A 15 -10.50 -19.82 -54.90
C ALA A 15 -11.17 -18.57 -54.28
N GLY A 16 -11.36 -17.39 -54.89
CA GLY A 16 -11.23 -16.96 -56.28
C GLY A 16 -12.58 -16.63 -56.91
N ALA A 17 -12.91 -15.32 -57.05
CA ALA A 17 -13.78 -14.64 -58.05
C ALA A 17 -14.58 -13.48 -57.36
N ALA A 18 -14.43 -12.17 -57.61
CA ALA A 18 -14.21 -11.30 -58.79
C ALA A 18 -15.51 -10.78 -59.46
N LEU A 19 -15.46 -9.47 -59.83
CA LEU A 19 -16.28 -8.61 -60.75
C LEU A 19 -16.89 -7.39 -60.01
N ALA A 20 -16.42 -6.13 -60.11
CA ALA A 20 -16.25 -5.18 -61.24
C ALA A 20 -17.61 -4.67 -61.78
N PHE A 21 -17.92 -3.41 -62.12
CA PHE A 21 -17.27 -2.14 -62.49
C PHE A 21 -18.27 -0.97 -62.28
N GLY A 22 -17.81 0.29 -62.25
CA GLY A 22 -18.64 1.41 -62.74
C GLY A 22 -18.38 2.79 -62.10
N THR A 23 -17.70 3.67 -62.84
CA THR A 23 -17.79 5.16 -62.73
C THR A 23 -18.44 5.69 -64.02
N PRO A 24 -19.08 6.88 -64.05
CA PRO A 24 -18.32 8.10 -64.38
C PRO A 24 -18.84 9.41 -63.72
N ALA A 25 -18.10 10.48 -64.04
CA ALA A 25 -18.08 11.85 -63.51
C ALA A 25 -19.23 12.80 -63.88
N ALA A 26 -19.31 13.93 -63.17
CA ALA A 26 -19.68 15.26 -63.69
C ALA A 26 -18.98 16.32 -62.80
N LEU A 27 -18.02 17.12 -63.28
CA LEU A 27 -18.11 18.38 -64.05
C LEU A 27 -18.65 19.60 -63.26
N ALA A 28 -17.74 20.51 -62.88
CA ALA A 28 -17.87 21.96 -63.07
C ALA A 28 -16.49 22.63 -62.91
N GLN A 29 -16.25 23.65 -63.72
CA GLN A 29 -14.97 24.26 -64.11
C GLN A 29 -15.02 25.79 -63.89
N HIS A 30 -13.85 26.40 -63.62
CA HIS A 30 -13.43 27.83 -63.84
C HIS A 30 -14.10 28.91 -62.96
N ASP A 31 -13.44 29.99 -62.49
CA ASP A 31 -12.60 30.93 -63.25
C ASP A 31 -11.68 31.85 -62.37
N HIS A 32 -10.78 32.58 -63.05
CA HIS A 32 -9.55 33.31 -62.76
C HIS A 32 -9.47 34.44 -61.69
N GLY A 33 -8.23 34.70 -61.22
CA GLY A 33 -7.79 36.02 -60.72
C GLY A 33 -6.41 36.04 -60.04
N LYS A 34 -5.42 36.67 -60.68
CA LYS A 34 -3.98 36.78 -60.29
C LYS A 34 -3.73 38.05 -59.38
N PRO A 35 -2.49 38.52 -59.09
CA PRO A 35 -1.91 38.64 -57.75
C PRO A 35 -1.60 40.09 -57.30
N ASP A 36 -0.87 40.21 -56.17
CA ASP A 36 0.09 41.26 -55.79
C ASP A 36 -0.23 42.13 -54.55
N ASP A 37 0.68 41.98 -53.58
CA ASP A 37 1.46 43.00 -52.88
C ASP A 37 0.94 43.88 -51.71
N HIS A 38 1.85 43.92 -50.72
CA HIS A 38 2.18 44.99 -49.75
C HIS A 38 1.49 45.07 -48.37
N ALA A 39 2.33 44.73 -47.37
CA ALA A 39 2.76 45.58 -46.25
C ALA A 39 1.91 45.76 -44.97
N LYS A 40 2.60 45.48 -43.86
CA LYS A 40 2.58 46.09 -42.51
C LYS A 40 1.37 45.87 -41.56
N GLN A 41 1.70 45.23 -40.42
CA GLN A 41 1.08 45.32 -39.07
C GLN A 41 0.72 46.78 -38.66
N PRO A 42 -0.18 47.07 -37.67
CA PRO A 42 -0.40 46.31 -36.41
C PRO A 42 -1.84 46.29 -35.79
N GLY A 43 -2.03 45.42 -34.78
CA GLY A 43 -2.81 45.77 -33.56
C GLY A 43 -4.33 45.56 -33.53
N HIS A 44 -4.74 44.63 -32.66
CA HIS A 44 -6.02 44.49 -31.93
C HIS A 44 -7.37 44.57 -32.68
N GLY A 45 -8.07 43.42 -32.73
CA GLY A 45 -9.51 43.34 -32.95
C GLY A 45 -10.04 41.99 -32.52
N ALA A 46 -10.91 41.97 -31.50
CA ALA A 46 -11.59 40.79 -31.00
C ALA A 46 -12.50 40.18 -32.09
N GLY A 47 -12.47 38.84 -32.20
CA GLY A 47 -13.36 38.07 -33.06
C GLY A 47 -13.52 36.67 -32.48
N ALA A 48 -14.69 36.41 -31.93
CA ALA A 48 -15.06 35.19 -31.23
C ALA A 48 -14.97 33.94 -32.12
N ALA A 49 -14.35 32.88 -31.59
CA ALA A 49 -14.58 31.51 -32.01
C ALA A 49 -14.97 30.72 -30.76
N GLY A 50 -16.21 30.22 -30.75
CA GLY A 50 -16.78 29.44 -29.68
C GLY A 50 -16.10 28.07 -29.59
N GLY A 51 -15.24 27.92 -28.60
CA GLY A 51 -14.98 26.66 -27.91
C GLY A 51 -15.32 26.91 -26.45
N GLN A 52 -16.25 26.14 -25.90
CA GLN A 52 -16.59 26.20 -24.48
C GLN A 52 -15.32 25.79 -23.71
N PRO A 53 -14.76 26.64 -22.83
CA PRO A 53 -13.62 26.21 -22.02
C PRO A 53 -14.15 25.16 -21.05
N HIS A 54 -13.63 23.94 -21.15
CA HIS A 54 -13.81 22.97 -20.10
C HIS A 54 -13.10 23.53 -18.85
N GLU A 55 -13.85 23.69 -17.76
CA GLU A 55 -13.28 24.11 -16.49
C GLU A 55 -12.31 23.01 -16.02
N HIS A 56 -11.01 23.26 -16.16
CA HIS A 56 -10.01 22.48 -15.46
C HIS A 56 -10.30 22.60 -13.96
N GLY A 57 -10.51 21.46 -13.29
CA GLY A 57 -10.56 21.40 -11.83
C GLY A 57 -9.33 22.09 -11.22
N PRO A 58 -9.39 22.48 -9.93
CA PRO A 58 -8.34 23.29 -9.31
C PRO A 58 -6.96 22.65 -9.56
N ALA A 59 -6.11 23.39 -10.28
CA ALA A 59 -4.78 22.93 -10.64
C ALA A 59 -4.05 22.43 -9.39
N ALA A 60 -3.64 21.16 -9.38
CA ALA A 60 -2.87 20.62 -8.29
C ALA A 60 -1.59 21.46 -8.12
N LYS A 61 -1.26 21.77 -6.86
CA LYS A 61 -0.06 22.54 -6.53
C LYS A 61 1.17 21.85 -7.14
N ALA A 62 1.97 22.62 -7.89
CA ALA A 62 3.20 22.13 -8.48
C ALA A 62 4.10 21.46 -7.42
N PRO A 63 4.75 20.33 -7.74
CA PRO A 63 5.54 19.60 -6.76
C PRO A 63 6.77 20.39 -6.34
N GLU A 64 6.97 20.51 -5.03
CA GLU A 64 8.11 21.24 -4.46
C GLU A 64 9.34 20.34 -4.26
N THR A 65 9.14 19.03 -4.16
CA THR A 65 10.19 18.02 -3.94
C THR A 65 10.20 16.96 -5.04
N TYR A 66 11.34 16.28 -5.21
CA TYR A 66 11.46 15.15 -6.15
C TYR A 66 10.45 14.04 -5.81
N LYS A 67 10.24 13.78 -4.51
CA LYS A 67 9.24 12.83 -4.01
C LYS A 67 7.82 13.20 -4.46
N ASP A 68 7.42 14.45 -4.23
CA ASP A 68 6.06 14.89 -4.56
C ASP A 68 5.81 14.81 -6.07
N ALA A 69 6.84 15.09 -6.88
CA ALA A 69 6.74 14.95 -8.31
C ALA A 69 6.53 13.49 -8.75
N VAL A 70 7.31 12.54 -8.22
CA VAL A 70 7.14 11.11 -8.55
C VAL A 70 5.78 10.59 -8.08
N LYS A 71 5.31 10.98 -6.88
CA LYS A 71 3.96 10.61 -6.38
C LYS A 71 2.87 11.20 -7.26
N GLN A 72 2.93 12.49 -7.59
CA GLN A 72 1.92 13.11 -8.43
C GLN A 72 1.90 12.46 -9.82
N ILE A 73 3.04 12.13 -10.43
CA ILE A 73 3.07 11.38 -11.70
C ILE A 73 2.37 10.03 -11.55
N HIS A 74 2.63 9.28 -10.47
CA HIS A 74 1.95 8.01 -10.20
C HIS A 74 0.44 8.17 -10.13
N ASP A 75 -0.05 9.08 -9.28
CA ASP A 75 -1.49 9.32 -9.11
C ASP A 75 -2.15 9.72 -10.45
N ARG A 76 -1.46 10.55 -11.25
CA ARG A 76 -1.94 10.97 -12.59
C ARG A 76 -2.01 9.78 -13.56
N LEU A 77 -1.02 8.90 -13.56
CA LEU A 77 -1.04 7.71 -14.42
C LEU A 77 -2.10 6.68 -14.01
N GLU A 78 -2.48 6.60 -12.73
CA GLU A 78 -3.65 5.81 -12.32
C GLU A 78 -4.94 6.38 -12.95
N GLU A 79 -5.11 7.70 -12.91
CA GLU A 79 -6.27 8.37 -13.52
C GLU A 79 -6.28 8.25 -15.06
N VAL A 80 -5.11 8.33 -15.72
CA VAL A 80 -4.99 8.04 -17.17
C VAL A 80 -5.47 6.63 -17.47
N GLY A 81 -5.04 5.63 -16.70
CA GLY A 81 -5.47 4.24 -16.87
C GLY A 81 -6.99 4.08 -16.70
N ALA A 82 -7.55 4.67 -15.65
CA ALA A 82 -8.99 4.63 -15.38
C ALA A 82 -9.81 5.33 -16.48
N ALA A 83 -9.31 6.44 -17.03
CA ALA A 83 -9.93 7.15 -18.13
C ALA A 83 -9.91 6.33 -19.43
N ILE A 84 -8.78 5.70 -19.75
CA ILE A 84 -8.64 4.81 -20.90
C ILE A 84 -9.63 3.62 -20.81
N GLU A 85 -9.78 2.99 -19.64
CA GLU A 85 -10.72 1.90 -19.41
C GLU A 85 -12.19 2.31 -19.61
N LYS A 86 -12.54 3.53 -19.19
CA LYS A 86 -13.88 4.12 -19.38
C LYS A 86 -14.12 4.61 -20.80
N GLY A 87 -13.09 4.66 -21.64
CA GLY A 87 -13.16 5.22 -22.99
C GLY A 87 -13.14 6.74 -23.03
N ASP A 88 -12.80 7.40 -21.92
CA ASP A 88 -12.72 8.86 -21.79
C ASP A 88 -11.33 9.34 -22.21
N MET A 89 -11.14 9.57 -23.51
CA MET A 89 -9.83 9.91 -24.07
C MET A 89 -9.42 11.35 -23.78
N ASP A 90 -10.38 12.25 -23.54
CA ASP A 90 -10.11 13.64 -23.19
C ASP A 90 -9.54 13.72 -21.77
N ALA A 91 -10.14 13.02 -20.81
CA ALA A 91 -9.59 12.89 -19.46
C ALA A 91 -8.22 12.18 -19.46
N ALA A 92 -8.05 11.14 -20.28
CA ALA A 92 -6.76 10.45 -20.40
C ALA A 92 -5.66 11.39 -20.95
N HIS A 93 -6.00 12.26 -21.88
CA HIS A 93 -5.09 13.27 -22.42
C HIS A 93 -4.71 14.31 -21.35
N ASP A 94 -5.69 14.91 -20.68
CA ASP A 94 -5.46 15.96 -19.68
C ASP A 94 -4.57 15.47 -18.53
N GLU A 95 -4.83 14.27 -18.03
CA GLU A 95 -4.04 13.66 -16.95
C GLU A 95 -2.62 13.27 -17.41
N ALA A 96 -2.46 12.83 -18.66
CA ALA A 96 -1.16 12.52 -19.25
C ALA A 96 -0.30 13.79 -19.44
N ASP A 97 -0.89 14.90 -19.89
CA ASP A 97 -0.18 16.18 -20.04
C ASP A 97 0.27 16.74 -18.68
N ALA A 98 -0.57 16.63 -17.66
CA ALA A 98 -0.21 16.97 -16.28
C ALA A 98 1.00 16.14 -15.80
N ALA A 99 1.00 14.82 -16.04
CA ALA A 99 2.14 13.95 -15.73
C ALA A 99 3.40 14.33 -16.53
N GLY A 100 3.26 14.65 -17.82
CA GLY A 100 4.36 15.10 -18.68
C GLY A 100 4.98 16.41 -18.20
N THR A 101 4.15 17.37 -17.77
CA THR A 101 4.59 18.64 -17.19
C THR A 101 5.41 18.44 -15.92
N ILE A 102 4.96 17.56 -15.03
CA ILE A 102 5.72 17.20 -13.82
C ILE A 102 7.02 16.47 -14.20
N GLY A 103 6.97 15.59 -15.19
CA GLY A 103 8.14 14.86 -15.71
C GLY A 103 9.28 15.79 -16.14
N LYS A 104 8.95 16.93 -16.77
CA LYS A 104 9.93 17.96 -17.17
C LYS A 104 10.63 18.63 -15.97
N ALA A 105 9.98 18.68 -14.80
CA ALA A 105 10.53 19.29 -13.58
C ALA A 105 11.43 18.34 -12.76
N LEU A 106 11.35 17.02 -12.98
CA LEU A 106 12.04 16.01 -12.16
C LEU A 106 13.56 16.21 -12.09
N GLY A 107 14.21 16.57 -13.21
CA GLY A 107 15.66 16.80 -13.23
C GLY A 107 16.10 17.93 -12.30
N ALA A 108 15.34 19.03 -12.25
CA ALA A 108 15.63 20.14 -11.35
C ALA A 108 15.35 19.78 -9.89
N LEU A 109 14.28 19.03 -9.63
CA LEU A 109 13.94 18.56 -8.30
C LEU A 109 14.97 17.56 -7.75
N ALA A 110 15.52 16.68 -8.61
CA ALA A 110 16.56 15.71 -8.25
C ALA A 110 17.93 16.35 -7.96
N LEU A 111 18.18 17.57 -8.43
CA LEU A 111 19.40 18.31 -8.12
C LEU A 111 19.40 18.94 -6.72
N LYS A 112 18.23 19.05 -6.08
CA LYS A 112 18.12 19.63 -4.75
C LYS A 112 18.81 18.75 -3.71
N ALA A 113 19.39 19.38 -2.69
CA ALA A 113 20.17 18.68 -1.66
C ALA A 113 19.33 17.69 -0.83
N ASP A 114 18.04 17.96 -0.71
CA ASP A 114 17.04 17.16 0.00
C ASP A 114 16.31 16.14 -0.90
N SER A 115 16.67 16.06 -2.19
CA SER A 115 16.00 15.17 -3.15
C SER A 115 16.17 13.68 -2.82
N GLY A 116 17.27 13.33 -2.16
CA GLY A 116 17.64 11.95 -1.88
C GLY A 116 18.14 11.17 -3.11
N VAL A 117 18.27 11.81 -4.27
CA VAL A 117 18.80 11.20 -5.50
C VAL A 117 20.33 11.28 -5.50
N PRO A 118 21.06 10.15 -5.68
CA PRO A 118 22.51 10.19 -5.85
C PRO A 118 22.90 11.10 -7.03
N LYS A 119 23.93 11.95 -6.85
CA LYS A 119 24.31 12.95 -7.85
C LYS A 119 24.63 12.35 -9.22
N ASP A 120 25.22 11.16 -9.25
CA ASP A 120 25.53 10.38 -10.45
C ASP A 120 24.28 9.80 -11.14
N LYS A 121 23.14 9.71 -10.43
CA LYS A 121 21.86 9.19 -10.92
C LYS A 121 20.87 10.26 -11.40
N VAL A 122 21.15 11.54 -11.16
CA VAL A 122 20.31 12.66 -11.63
C VAL A 122 20.11 12.64 -13.15
N LYS A 123 21.10 12.19 -13.92
CA LYS A 123 20.97 12.06 -15.39
C LYS A 123 19.92 11.03 -15.77
N GLU A 124 19.89 9.88 -15.08
CA GLU A 124 18.92 8.81 -15.31
C GLU A 124 17.50 9.30 -14.99
N VAL A 125 17.34 10.03 -13.87
CA VAL A 125 16.08 10.68 -13.50
C VAL A 125 15.59 11.65 -14.57
N ASN A 126 16.47 12.54 -15.05
CA ASN A 126 16.11 13.51 -16.07
C ASN A 126 15.72 12.83 -17.40
N THR A 127 16.39 11.73 -17.76
CA THR A 127 16.02 10.93 -18.94
C THR A 127 14.63 10.33 -18.79
N ALA A 128 14.32 9.71 -17.66
CA ALA A 128 13.00 9.12 -17.43
C ALA A 128 11.88 10.17 -17.36
N GLY A 129 12.14 11.34 -16.76
CA GLY A 129 11.19 12.46 -16.77
C GLY A 129 10.88 12.99 -18.18
N LYS A 130 11.90 13.06 -19.05
CA LYS A 130 11.71 13.40 -20.46
C LYS A 130 10.96 12.33 -21.24
N GLU A 131 11.18 11.05 -20.92
CA GLU A 131 10.43 9.96 -21.53
C GLU A 131 8.93 10.08 -21.20
N ILE A 132 8.57 10.36 -19.94
CA ILE A 132 7.18 10.57 -19.54
C ILE A 132 6.55 11.73 -20.33
N ALA A 133 7.27 12.85 -20.46
CA ALA A 133 6.81 13.98 -21.26
C ALA A 133 6.61 13.60 -22.74
N ALA A 134 7.57 12.92 -23.35
CA ALA A 134 7.48 12.51 -24.76
C ALA A 134 6.34 11.52 -25.00
N GLN A 135 6.05 10.64 -24.04
CA GLN A 135 4.94 9.70 -24.16
C GLN A 135 3.59 10.35 -23.84
N ALA A 136 3.53 11.42 -23.03
CA ALA A 136 2.33 12.24 -22.91
C ALA A 136 1.97 12.88 -24.27
N ASP A 137 2.96 13.43 -24.98
CA ASP A 137 2.78 13.97 -26.34
C ASP A 137 2.33 12.86 -27.32
N ALA A 138 2.93 11.67 -27.23
CA ALA A 138 2.53 10.52 -28.06
C ALA A 138 1.12 10.01 -27.74
N LEU A 139 0.70 10.07 -26.48
CA LEU A 139 -0.66 9.73 -26.06
C LEU A 139 -1.65 10.73 -26.64
N HIS A 140 -1.36 12.02 -26.57
CA HIS A 140 -2.16 13.08 -27.20
C HIS A 140 -2.35 12.82 -28.70
N GLU A 141 -1.27 12.57 -29.45
CA GLU A 141 -1.36 12.25 -30.88
C GLU A 141 -2.21 10.99 -31.14
N GLY A 142 -2.10 9.98 -30.27
CA GLY A 142 -2.90 8.76 -30.34
C GLY A 142 -4.39 9.04 -30.17
N VAL A 143 -4.74 9.92 -29.22
CA VAL A 143 -6.12 10.38 -28.98
C VAL A 143 -6.66 11.11 -30.22
N GLU A 144 -5.91 12.08 -30.76
CA GLU A 144 -6.32 12.84 -31.96
C GLU A 144 -6.57 11.92 -33.17
N LYS A 145 -5.69 10.93 -33.36
CA LYS A 145 -5.78 9.96 -34.47
C LYS A 145 -6.80 8.85 -34.20
N LYS A 146 -7.43 8.82 -33.02
CA LYS A 146 -8.31 7.74 -32.53
C LYS A 146 -7.62 6.37 -32.55
N ASP A 147 -6.30 6.36 -32.40
CA ASP A 147 -5.48 5.15 -32.37
C ASP A 147 -5.34 4.65 -30.94
N LYS A 148 -6.25 3.77 -30.55
CA LYS A 148 -6.26 3.16 -29.20
C LYS A 148 -5.00 2.34 -28.92
N ALA A 149 -4.36 1.77 -29.93
CA ALA A 149 -3.14 0.99 -29.72
C ALA A 149 -1.95 1.90 -29.42
N ALA A 150 -1.86 3.05 -30.10
CA ALA A 150 -0.87 4.07 -29.80
C ALA A 150 -1.05 4.66 -28.39
N VAL A 151 -2.29 4.97 -27.98
CA VAL A 151 -2.61 5.44 -26.63
C VAL A 151 -2.15 4.44 -25.56
N GLN A 152 -2.50 3.16 -25.72
CA GLN A 152 -2.09 2.10 -24.80
C GLN A 152 -0.56 1.91 -24.75
N ALA A 153 0.12 1.99 -25.90
CA ALA A 153 1.57 1.87 -25.97
C ALA A 153 2.30 3.04 -25.29
N ALA A 154 1.80 4.27 -25.47
CA ALA A 154 2.32 5.45 -24.79
C ALA A 154 2.14 5.34 -23.27
N TYR A 155 0.93 4.98 -22.82
CA TYR A 155 0.62 4.75 -21.40
C TYR A 155 1.53 3.70 -20.75
N ALA A 156 1.76 2.57 -21.42
CA ALA A 156 2.65 1.52 -20.93
C ALA A 156 4.11 2.01 -20.80
N ARG A 157 4.59 2.85 -21.71
CA ARG A 157 5.94 3.43 -21.64
C ARG A 157 6.06 4.48 -20.54
N MET A 158 5.03 5.28 -20.29
CA MET A 158 5.00 6.20 -19.15
C MET A 158 5.12 5.45 -17.82
N ASN A 159 4.36 4.36 -17.64
CA ASN A 159 4.45 3.52 -16.45
C ASN A 159 5.84 2.91 -16.26
N LYS A 160 6.45 2.41 -17.34
CA LYS A 160 7.82 1.88 -17.29
C LYS A 160 8.85 2.95 -16.90
N ALA A 161 8.70 4.18 -17.40
CA ALA A 161 9.55 5.30 -17.01
C ALA A 161 9.34 5.67 -15.53
N LEU A 162 8.10 5.66 -15.04
CA LEU A 162 7.77 5.88 -13.63
C LEU A 162 8.40 4.82 -12.71
N GLU A 163 8.36 3.54 -13.07
CA GLU A 163 9.02 2.46 -12.32
C GLU A 163 10.52 2.74 -12.14
N SER A 164 11.17 3.25 -13.20
CA SER A 164 12.59 3.61 -13.16
C SER A 164 12.89 4.84 -12.30
N LEU A 165 11.90 5.68 -11.99
CA LEU A 165 12.04 6.84 -11.12
C LEU A 165 11.84 6.49 -9.65
N ALA A 166 10.94 5.53 -9.38
CA ALA A 166 10.60 5.08 -8.04
C ALA A 166 11.82 4.57 -7.24
N GLN A 167 12.80 3.97 -7.92
CA GLN A 167 14.05 3.49 -7.29
C GLN A 167 14.93 4.62 -6.71
N PHE A 168 14.76 5.86 -7.18
CA PHE A 168 15.55 7.02 -6.75
C PHE A 168 14.82 7.92 -5.76
N VAL A 169 13.55 7.64 -5.47
CA VAL A 169 12.91 8.22 -4.29
C VAL A 169 13.69 7.63 -3.12
N SER A 170 14.45 8.47 -2.41
CA SER A 170 15.29 8.03 -1.28
C SER A 170 14.54 7.00 -0.45
N ALA A 171 15.26 5.93 -0.10
CA ALA A 171 14.82 4.90 0.83
C ALA A 171 14.00 5.53 1.96
N GLN A 172 12.68 5.52 1.82
CA GLN A 172 11.82 6.14 2.81
C GLN A 172 11.83 5.19 3.98
N TYR A 173 12.24 5.66 5.15
CA TYR A 173 12.07 4.86 6.33
C TYR A 173 10.67 5.15 6.89
N VAL A 174 9.78 4.19 7.04
CA VAL A 174 8.47 4.39 7.67
C VAL A 174 8.53 3.79 9.07
N CYS A 175 7.82 4.39 10.02
CA CYS A 175 7.61 3.69 11.29
C CYS A 175 6.94 2.35 10.98
N PRO A 176 7.50 1.21 11.42
CA PRO A 176 6.91 -0.10 11.15
C PRO A 176 5.47 -0.21 11.60
N MET A 177 5.11 0.61 12.58
CA MET A 177 3.83 0.67 13.24
C MET A 177 2.90 1.75 12.74
N HIS A 178 3.35 2.62 11.82
CA HIS A 178 2.58 3.77 11.37
C HIS A 178 2.05 4.65 12.52
N CYS A 179 2.78 4.76 13.64
CA CYS A 179 2.43 5.63 14.78
C CYS A 179 2.31 7.12 14.42
N GLU A 180 2.79 7.50 13.24
CA GLU A 180 2.68 8.86 12.69
C GLU A 180 2.01 8.78 11.29
N GLY A 181 1.13 7.80 11.10
CA GLY A 181 0.44 7.50 9.86
C GLY A 181 1.37 7.26 8.68
N SER A 182 1.21 8.07 7.64
CA SER A 182 1.97 7.99 6.39
C SER A 182 3.32 8.71 6.42
N LYS A 183 3.78 9.16 7.59
CA LYS A 183 5.05 9.87 7.71
C LYS A 183 6.23 8.97 7.35
N THR A 184 7.13 9.51 6.54
CA THR A 184 8.33 8.83 6.05
C THR A 184 9.57 9.63 6.43
N TYR A 185 10.68 8.95 6.65
CA TYR A 185 11.95 9.47 7.10
C TYR A 185 13.01 9.31 6.00
N GLY A 186 13.93 10.26 5.87
CA GLY A 186 14.97 10.23 4.84
C GLY A 186 16.18 9.34 5.16
N ALA A 187 16.24 8.80 6.39
CA ALA A 187 17.38 8.04 6.91
C ALA A 187 16.91 6.94 7.88
N PRO A 188 17.70 5.86 8.05
CA PRO A 188 17.45 4.87 9.10
C PRO A 188 17.54 5.54 10.47
N GLY A 189 16.78 5.04 11.45
CA GLY A 189 16.73 5.60 12.78
C GLY A 189 15.68 4.88 13.63
N LYS A 190 15.30 5.46 14.77
CA LYS A 190 14.22 4.95 15.61
C LYS A 190 12.99 5.86 15.52
N CYS A 191 11.80 5.28 15.50
CA CYS A 191 10.56 6.04 15.59
C CYS A 191 10.53 6.80 16.93
N PRO A 192 10.22 8.10 16.95
CA PRO A 192 10.15 8.88 18.18
C PRO A 192 9.00 8.44 19.10
N VAL A 193 7.96 7.78 18.56
CA VAL A 193 6.82 7.27 19.32
C VAL A 193 7.14 5.89 19.91
N CYS A 194 7.19 4.83 19.09
CA CYS A 194 7.35 3.45 19.56
C CYS A 194 8.81 2.99 19.75
N LYS A 195 9.81 3.83 19.43
CA LYS A 195 11.26 3.52 19.53
C LYS A 195 11.74 2.33 18.69
N MET A 196 10.89 1.71 17.87
CA MET A 196 11.27 0.70 16.90
C MET A 196 12.13 1.30 15.79
N ASP A 197 12.96 0.46 15.17
CA ASP A 197 13.76 0.88 14.02
C ASP A 197 12.82 1.24 12.84
N LEU A 198 13.04 2.41 12.25
CA LEU A 198 12.34 2.86 11.06
C LEU A 198 12.70 1.92 9.89
N LYS A 199 11.69 1.53 9.11
CA LYS A 199 11.83 0.54 8.03
C LYS A 199 12.02 1.19 6.69
N LYS A 200 13.00 0.75 5.90
CA LYS A 200 13.04 1.12 4.48
C LYS A 200 11.76 0.63 3.80
N VAL A 201 11.07 1.52 3.09
CA VAL A 201 9.94 1.23 2.22
C VAL A 201 10.53 0.53 1.00
N THR A 202 10.16 -0.73 0.83
CA THR A 202 10.60 -1.58 -0.27
C THR A 202 9.37 -2.15 -0.99
N THR A 203 9.41 -2.24 -2.31
CA THR A 203 8.46 -3.05 -3.10
C THR A 203 8.87 -4.53 -3.16
N ASP A 204 10.00 -4.84 -2.53
CA ASP A 204 10.60 -6.16 -2.35
C ASP A 204 9.62 -7.14 -1.69
N LYS A 205 9.25 -8.18 -2.43
CA LYS A 205 8.32 -9.21 -1.95
C LYS A 205 9.09 -10.34 -1.29
N TYR A 206 8.90 -10.49 0.01
CA TYR A 206 9.29 -11.70 0.73
C TYR A 206 8.34 -12.84 0.40
N SER A 207 8.84 -14.07 0.49
CA SER A 207 8.02 -15.27 0.31
C SER A 207 8.21 -16.23 1.47
N VAL A 208 7.21 -17.07 1.72
CA VAL A 208 7.28 -18.12 2.73
C VAL A 208 6.94 -19.45 2.10
N GLU A 209 7.84 -20.40 2.27
CA GLU A 209 7.60 -21.81 1.95
C GLU A 209 7.08 -22.52 3.20
N VAL A 210 5.93 -23.19 3.08
CA VAL A 210 5.28 -23.91 4.19
C VAL A 210 5.33 -25.42 3.90
N LYS A 211 5.94 -26.20 4.80
CA LYS A 211 6.09 -27.65 4.65
C LYS A 211 5.61 -28.40 5.89
N PRO A 212 4.64 -29.33 5.77
CA PRO A 212 4.36 -30.27 6.85
C PRO A 212 5.49 -31.31 6.97
N LEU A 213 5.93 -31.57 8.21
CA LEU A 213 6.81 -32.70 8.51
C LEU A 213 5.97 -33.93 8.83
N GLY A 214 6.32 -35.08 8.25
CA GLY A 214 5.66 -36.36 8.55
C GLY A 214 4.48 -36.72 7.66
N GLY A 215 4.21 -35.97 6.59
CA GLY A 215 3.25 -36.36 5.54
C GLY A 215 1.99 -35.51 5.49
N LYS A 216 0.83 -36.14 5.30
CA LYS A 216 -0.45 -35.45 5.11
C LYS A 216 -0.92 -34.81 6.42
N VAL A 217 -1.34 -33.54 6.34
CA VAL A 217 -2.03 -32.86 7.44
C VAL A 217 -3.47 -33.31 7.49
N GLU A 218 -4.00 -33.52 8.69
CA GLU A 218 -5.38 -33.93 8.93
C GLU A 218 -5.99 -33.07 10.04
N ALA A 219 -7.25 -32.70 9.87
CA ALA A 219 -7.99 -31.94 10.88
C ALA A 219 -8.08 -32.72 12.20
N GLY A 220 -7.92 -32.02 13.32
CA GLY A 220 -7.97 -32.57 14.67
C GLY A 220 -6.75 -33.40 15.08
N LYS A 221 -5.78 -33.62 14.18
CA LYS A 221 -4.54 -34.35 14.47
C LYS A 221 -3.37 -33.39 14.61
N PRO A 222 -2.47 -33.60 15.59
CA PRO A 222 -1.24 -32.83 15.69
C PRO A 222 -0.39 -32.97 14.42
N THR A 223 0.12 -31.85 13.93
CA THR A 223 1.08 -31.78 12.82
C THR A 223 2.23 -30.87 13.22
N THR A 224 3.39 -31.09 12.59
CA THR A 224 4.49 -30.13 12.63
C THR A 224 4.59 -29.44 11.28
N LEU A 225 4.64 -28.10 11.27
CA LEU A 225 4.91 -27.29 10.08
C LEU A 225 6.30 -26.66 10.18
N VAL A 226 6.96 -26.54 9.03
CA VAL A 226 8.21 -25.83 8.87
C VAL A 226 7.99 -24.68 7.89
N PHE A 227 8.39 -23.50 8.31
CA PHE A 227 8.32 -22.29 7.49
C PHE A 227 9.73 -21.85 7.10
N THR A 228 9.94 -21.52 5.84
CA THR A 228 11.20 -20.95 5.34
C THR A 228 10.89 -19.60 4.70
N ILE A 229 11.35 -18.53 5.34
CA ILE A 229 11.16 -17.16 4.86
C ILE A 229 12.31 -16.83 3.92
N LYS A 230 12.00 -16.36 2.71
CA LYS A 230 12.98 -16.01 1.68
C LYS A 230 12.87 -14.54 1.32
N ASP A 231 14.02 -13.94 1.12
CA ASP A 231 14.15 -12.59 0.60
C ASP A 231 13.74 -12.52 -0.89
N PRO A 232 13.66 -11.32 -1.48
CA PRO A 232 13.28 -11.17 -2.89
C PRO A 232 14.27 -11.82 -3.88
N ALA A 233 15.52 -12.04 -3.47
CA ALA A 233 16.52 -12.77 -4.25
C ALA A 233 16.38 -14.30 -4.12
N GLY A 234 15.47 -14.77 -3.26
CA GLY A 234 15.22 -16.18 -3.00
C GLY A 234 16.14 -16.79 -1.93
N ALA A 235 16.98 -15.99 -1.27
CA ALA A 235 17.85 -16.47 -0.20
C ALA A 235 17.07 -16.62 1.12
N VAL A 236 17.42 -17.61 1.93
CA VAL A 236 16.78 -17.85 3.23
C VAL A 236 17.16 -16.76 4.21
N CYS A 237 16.15 -16.09 4.77
CA CYS A 237 16.33 -15.17 5.87
C CYS A 237 16.64 -15.95 7.15
N LYS A 238 17.76 -15.66 7.81
CA LYS A 238 18.19 -16.34 9.04
C LYS A 238 18.10 -15.48 10.29
N ASP A 239 18.19 -14.17 10.11
CA ASP A 239 18.24 -13.21 11.21
C ASP A 239 16.98 -12.36 11.25
N PHE A 240 16.30 -12.38 12.39
CA PHE A 240 15.06 -11.65 12.63
C PHE A 240 15.19 -10.83 13.92
N GLN A 241 14.60 -9.64 13.94
CA GLN A 241 14.45 -8.84 15.15
C GLN A 241 13.39 -9.47 16.08
N THR A 242 13.53 -9.23 17.38
CA THR A 242 12.49 -9.59 18.34
C THR A 242 11.51 -8.43 18.43
N VAL A 243 10.25 -8.69 18.08
CA VAL A 243 9.14 -7.75 18.17
C VAL A 243 8.09 -8.42 19.04
N HIS A 244 7.58 -7.72 20.07
CA HIS A 244 6.66 -8.30 21.09
C HIS A 244 7.15 -9.64 21.64
N GLU A 245 8.43 -9.65 22.04
CA GLU A 245 9.12 -10.80 22.63
C GLU A 245 9.30 -12.02 21.70
N LYS A 246 8.86 -11.95 20.44
CA LYS A 246 8.91 -13.07 19.48
C LYS A 246 9.60 -12.69 18.18
N LYS A 247 10.08 -13.71 17.45
CA LYS A 247 10.74 -13.54 16.13
C LYS A 247 9.75 -13.63 14.96
N LEU A 248 8.67 -14.37 15.17
CA LEU A 248 7.59 -14.59 14.22
C LEU A 248 6.28 -14.64 15.00
N HIS A 249 5.36 -13.78 14.64
CA HIS A 249 3.94 -13.92 14.95
C HIS A 249 3.29 -14.63 13.77
N LEU A 250 2.84 -15.85 13.99
CA LEU A 250 2.07 -16.62 13.03
C LEU A 250 0.60 -16.44 13.35
N LEU A 251 -0.11 -15.73 12.50
CA LEU A 251 -1.55 -15.55 12.64
C LEU A 251 -2.24 -16.42 11.61
N MET A 252 -3.23 -17.18 12.05
CA MET A 252 -3.93 -18.13 11.19
C MET A 252 -5.41 -17.84 11.21
N THR A 253 -6.01 -17.67 10.05
CA THR A 253 -7.45 -17.45 9.89
C THR A 253 -8.08 -18.51 9.01
N SER A 254 -9.31 -18.93 9.32
CA SER A 254 -10.12 -19.66 8.34
C SER A 254 -10.53 -18.73 7.20
N LYS A 255 -10.84 -19.29 6.02
CA LYS A 255 -11.27 -18.52 4.85
C LYS A 255 -12.46 -17.57 5.09
N ASP A 256 -13.36 -17.96 5.99
CA ASP A 256 -14.54 -17.16 6.37
C ASP A 256 -14.29 -16.22 7.56
N LEU A 257 -13.05 -16.15 8.07
CA LEU A 257 -12.63 -15.38 9.25
C LEU A 257 -13.42 -15.73 10.54
N SER A 258 -14.07 -16.89 10.58
CA SER A 258 -14.81 -17.33 11.77
C SER A 258 -13.92 -18.01 12.81
N TRP A 259 -12.71 -18.41 12.44
CA TRP A 259 -11.70 -18.97 13.32
C TRP A 259 -10.37 -18.22 13.18
N PHE A 260 -9.65 -18.12 14.30
CA PHE A 260 -8.39 -17.41 14.43
C PHE A 260 -7.48 -18.11 15.44
N ALA A 261 -6.17 -18.11 15.18
CA ALA A 261 -5.12 -18.46 16.14
C ALA A 261 -3.91 -17.53 15.98
N HIS A 262 -3.20 -17.29 17.08
CA HIS A 262 -1.99 -16.48 17.13
C HIS A 262 -0.91 -17.27 17.86
N GLU A 263 0.10 -17.69 17.10
CA GLU A 263 1.11 -18.64 17.51
C GLU A 263 2.51 -18.11 17.24
N HIS A 264 3.53 -18.69 17.87
CA HIS A 264 4.90 -18.20 17.80
C HIS A 264 5.88 -19.33 17.50
N PRO A 265 6.04 -19.74 16.23
CA PRO A 265 6.98 -20.78 15.83
C PRO A 265 8.43 -20.47 16.22
N GLU A 266 9.24 -21.51 16.45
CA GLU A 266 10.62 -21.36 16.93
C GLU A 266 11.62 -21.31 15.77
N LEU A 267 12.41 -20.23 15.71
CA LEU A 267 13.52 -20.09 14.77
C LEU A 267 14.62 -21.12 15.07
N GLN A 268 15.08 -21.83 14.03
CA GLN A 268 16.16 -22.80 14.06
C GLN A 268 17.47 -22.21 13.52
N PRO A 269 18.64 -22.80 13.84
CA PRO A 269 19.93 -22.32 13.35
C PRO A 269 20.10 -22.27 11.82
N ASP A 270 19.31 -23.04 11.07
CA ASP A 270 19.33 -23.05 9.61
C ASP A 270 18.48 -21.93 8.97
N GLY A 271 17.75 -21.15 9.78
CA GLY A 271 16.84 -20.09 9.36
C GLY A 271 15.38 -20.53 9.18
N THR A 272 15.07 -21.81 9.41
CA THR A 272 13.68 -22.28 9.36
C THR A 272 12.96 -21.99 10.68
N PHE A 273 11.64 -21.81 10.61
CA PHE A 273 10.79 -21.79 11.79
C PHE A 273 10.07 -23.12 11.91
N VAL A 274 10.06 -23.71 13.11
CA VAL A 274 9.37 -24.97 13.38
C VAL A 274 8.18 -24.71 14.29
N PHE A 275 7.01 -25.18 13.85
CA PHE A 275 5.75 -25.10 14.56
C PHE A 275 5.23 -26.50 14.84
N LYS A 276 5.39 -26.97 16.08
CA LYS A 276 5.15 -28.37 16.46
C LYS A 276 3.77 -28.56 17.06
N ASP A 277 3.29 -29.80 16.95
CA ASP A 277 2.13 -30.33 17.68
C ASP A 277 0.83 -29.51 17.56
N PHE A 278 0.65 -28.80 16.44
CA PHE A 278 -0.55 -28.02 16.20
C PHE A 278 -1.64 -28.87 15.53
N ALA A 279 -2.87 -28.75 16.01
CA ALA A 279 -4.02 -29.43 15.41
C ALA A 279 -4.98 -28.39 14.82
N PHE A 280 -5.12 -28.39 13.49
CA PHE A 280 -6.14 -27.58 12.83
C PHE A 280 -7.53 -28.06 13.24
N PRO A 281 -8.47 -27.18 13.61
CA PRO A 281 -9.76 -27.59 14.15
C PRO A 281 -10.67 -28.24 13.11
N ALA A 282 -10.45 -27.96 11.82
CA ALA A 282 -11.29 -28.44 10.73
C ALA A 282 -10.47 -28.60 9.43
N ALA A 283 -11.03 -29.31 8.47
CA ALA A 283 -10.53 -29.27 7.10
C ALA A 283 -10.94 -27.96 6.43
N GLY A 284 -10.23 -27.58 5.36
CA GLY A 284 -10.53 -26.39 4.58
C GLY A 284 -9.31 -25.50 4.35
N GLU A 285 -9.58 -24.31 3.83
CA GLU A 285 -8.58 -23.31 3.48
C GLU A 285 -8.36 -22.35 4.66
N TYR A 286 -7.09 -22.15 4.98
CA TYR A 286 -6.59 -21.22 5.97
C TYR A 286 -5.64 -20.22 5.31
N VAL A 287 -5.53 -19.03 5.88
CA VAL A 287 -4.44 -18.09 5.55
C VAL A 287 -3.51 -17.98 6.75
N LEU A 288 -2.23 -18.24 6.50
CA LEU A 288 -1.14 -18.17 7.47
C LEU A 288 -0.39 -16.87 7.21
N TRP A 289 -0.60 -15.89 8.06
CA TRP A 289 0.05 -14.58 8.04
C TRP A 289 1.34 -14.67 8.84
N HIS A 290 2.47 -14.61 8.14
CA HIS A 290 3.80 -14.66 8.76
C HIS A 290 4.27 -13.23 8.99
N ASP A 291 4.05 -12.74 10.20
CA ASP A 291 4.50 -11.41 10.62
C ASP A 291 5.86 -11.52 11.32
N CYS A 292 6.90 -11.09 10.62
CA CYS A 292 8.28 -11.19 11.07
C CYS A 292 9.08 -9.97 10.65
N THR A 293 10.17 -9.66 11.34
CA THR A 293 11.03 -8.52 10.99
C THR A 293 12.44 -9.00 10.66
N PRO A 294 12.76 -9.33 9.40
CA PRO A 294 14.13 -9.60 8.98
C PRO A 294 15.04 -8.40 9.29
N THR A 295 16.25 -8.68 9.80
CA THR A 295 17.19 -7.64 10.24
C THR A 295 17.54 -6.69 9.10
N GLY A 296 17.41 -5.38 9.32
CA GLY A 296 17.77 -4.33 8.35
C GLY A 296 16.72 -4.05 7.27
N VAL A 297 15.59 -4.75 7.28
CA VAL A 297 14.53 -4.64 6.27
C VAL A 297 13.31 -3.97 6.88
N GLY A 298 12.87 -4.46 8.04
CA GLY A 298 11.61 -4.10 8.66
C GLY A 298 10.58 -5.22 8.57
N MET A 299 9.60 -5.20 9.49
CA MET A 299 8.42 -6.08 9.51
C MET A 299 7.85 -6.33 8.11
N GLN A 300 7.68 -7.61 7.81
CA GLN A 300 7.05 -8.18 6.65
C GLN A 300 5.85 -8.99 7.16
N VAL A 301 4.72 -8.85 6.48
CA VAL A 301 3.58 -9.73 6.71
C VAL A 301 3.33 -10.51 5.43
N VAL A 302 3.69 -11.80 5.43
CA VAL A 302 3.59 -12.65 4.25
C VAL A 302 2.45 -13.64 4.41
N PRO A 303 1.31 -13.45 3.72
CA PRO A 303 0.22 -14.42 3.74
C PRO A 303 0.57 -15.64 2.88
N VAL A 304 0.26 -16.83 3.39
CA VAL A 304 0.29 -18.07 2.64
C VAL A 304 -1.04 -18.79 2.80
N THR A 305 -1.70 -19.08 1.69
CA THR A 305 -2.88 -19.97 1.69
C THR A 305 -2.42 -21.40 1.94
N PHE A 306 -3.00 -22.03 2.95
CA PHE A 306 -2.73 -23.41 3.33
C PHE A 306 -4.02 -24.21 3.37
N THR A 307 -4.04 -25.40 2.76
CA THR A 307 -5.22 -26.25 2.71
C THR A 307 -5.03 -27.47 3.58
N VAL A 308 -5.93 -27.67 4.55
CA VAL A 308 -6.07 -28.92 5.30
C VAL A 308 -7.05 -29.82 4.53
N PRO A 309 -6.61 -30.97 3.99
CA PRO A 309 -7.46 -31.87 3.23
C PRO A 309 -8.69 -32.35 4.00
N GLY A 310 -9.80 -32.53 3.28
CA GLY A 310 -11.07 -33.04 3.81
C GLY A 310 -12.25 -32.16 3.42
N THR A 311 -13.43 -32.47 3.96
CA THR A 311 -14.64 -31.67 3.74
C THR A 311 -14.65 -30.48 4.69
N ALA A 312 -14.56 -29.27 4.13
CA ALA A 312 -14.63 -28.05 4.92
C ALA A 312 -16.03 -27.88 5.54
N PRO A 313 -16.14 -27.33 6.77
CA PRO A 313 -17.41 -26.90 7.32
C PRO A 313 -18.10 -25.87 6.44
N ALA A 314 -19.43 -25.73 6.60
CA ALA A 314 -20.16 -24.64 5.97
C ALA A 314 -19.61 -23.28 6.44
N ALA A 315 -19.34 -22.38 5.49
CA ALA A 315 -18.84 -21.05 5.79
C ALA A 315 -19.83 -20.26 6.65
N LYS A 316 -19.32 -19.57 7.66
CA LYS A 316 -20.10 -18.68 8.53
C LYS A 316 -20.00 -17.25 7.98
N PRO A 317 -21.11 -16.63 7.56
CA PRO A 317 -21.08 -15.26 7.07
C PRO A 317 -20.59 -14.28 8.14
N LEU A 318 -19.80 -13.30 7.72
CA LEU A 318 -19.43 -12.17 8.58
C LEU A 318 -20.66 -11.27 8.80
N ALA A 319 -20.96 -11.02 10.07
CA ALA A 319 -21.96 -10.05 10.48
C ALA A 319 -21.28 -8.92 11.24
N VAL A 320 -21.56 -7.67 10.84
CA VAL A 320 -21.12 -6.48 11.57
C VAL A 320 -21.75 -6.47 12.95
N ASP A 321 -20.90 -6.36 13.96
CA ASP A 321 -21.29 -6.47 15.36
C ASP A 321 -20.54 -5.51 16.29
N ALA A 322 -19.65 -4.67 15.74
CA ALA A 322 -19.16 -3.50 16.44
C ALA A 322 -20.32 -2.56 16.81
N GLY A 323 -20.32 -2.11 18.07
CA GLY A 323 -21.42 -1.34 18.67
C GLY A 323 -22.30 -2.14 19.65
N LYS A 324 -22.13 -3.47 19.75
CA LYS A 324 -22.79 -4.30 20.76
C LYS A 324 -21.76 -4.94 21.70
N PRO A 325 -21.98 -4.93 23.02
CA PRO A 325 -21.14 -5.71 23.92
C PRO A 325 -21.17 -7.19 23.55
N LYS A 326 -20.02 -7.85 23.62
CA LYS A 326 -19.90 -9.30 23.41
C LYS A 326 -19.54 -9.99 24.69
N THR A 327 -20.26 -11.07 25.01
CA THR A 327 -19.96 -11.89 26.18
C THR A 327 -19.40 -13.24 25.77
N ILE A 328 -18.20 -13.58 26.26
CA ILE A 328 -17.52 -14.85 26.01
C ILE A 328 -16.87 -15.29 27.32
N ASP A 329 -17.15 -16.51 27.78
CA ASP A 329 -16.64 -17.06 29.05
C ASP A 329 -16.86 -16.13 30.27
N GLY A 330 -17.98 -15.40 30.27
CA GLY A 330 -18.36 -14.41 31.30
C GLY A 330 -17.55 -13.10 31.27
N TYR A 331 -16.61 -12.94 30.34
CA TYR A 331 -16.05 -11.63 30.01
C TYR A 331 -16.99 -10.89 29.07
N SER A 332 -17.20 -9.60 29.32
CA SER A 332 -17.90 -8.68 28.43
C SER A 332 -16.88 -7.71 27.81
N TYR A 333 -16.93 -7.57 26.49
CA TYR A 333 -16.06 -6.69 25.72
C TYR A 333 -16.91 -5.65 25.00
N THR A 334 -16.51 -4.39 25.07
CA THR A 334 -17.05 -3.34 24.21
C THR A 334 -15.99 -2.83 23.26
N PHE A 335 -16.39 -2.58 22.02
CA PHE A 335 -15.58 -1.98 20.98
C PHE A 335 -16.09 -0.56 20.72
N ALA A 336 -15.21 0.44 20.83
CA ALA A 336 -15.54 1.84 20.60
C ALA A 336 -14.47 2.53 19.77
N SER A 337 -14.87 3.56 19.02
CA SER A 337 -13.98 4.50 18.34
C SER A 337 -14.52 5.92 18.53
N LYS A 338 -13.65 6.94 18.50
CA LYS A 338 -14.07 8.35 18.70
C LYS A 338 -14.95 8.87 17.56
N ALA A 339 -14.78 8.32 16.36
CA ALA A 339 -15.55 8.61 15.16
C ALA A 339 -15.81 7.31 14.39
N PRO A 340 -16.77 7.30 13.43
CA PRO A 340 -16.89 6.18 12.50
C PRO A 340 -15.55 5.88 11.83
N LEU A 341 -15.18 4.60 11.77
CA LEU A 341 -13.89 4.20 11.21
C LEU A 341 -13.85 4.50 9.71
N ALA A 342 -12.71 5.02 9.26
CA ALA A 342 -12.48 5.37 7.86
C ALA A 342 -11.05 5.05 7.43
N THR A 343 -10.77 5.04 6.13
CA THR A 343 -9.37 4.90 5.65
C THR A 343 -8.47 6.00 6.21
N GLY A 344 -7.24 5.65 6.55
CA GLY A 344 -6.33 6.49 7.32
C GLY A 344 -6.18 6.02 8.76
N GLU A 345 -5.72 6.91 9.63
CA GLU A 345 -5.44 6.63 11.04
C GLU A 345 -6.71 6.70 11.89
N ASN A 346 -6.88 5.72 12.79
CA ASN A 346 -8.02 5.57 13.67
C ASN A 346 -7.57 5.08 15.05
N GLU A 347 -8.38 5.37 16.06
CA GLU A 347 -8.24 4.79 17.39
C GLU A 347 -9.40 3.84 17.68
N ILE A 348 -9.07 2.66 18.18
CA ILE A 348 -10.01 1.62 18.59
C ILE A 348 -9.79 1.30 20.06
N THR A 349 -10.81 1.49 20.89
CA THR A 349 -10.77 1.17 22.31
C THR A 349 -11.58 -0.08 22.62
N PHE A 350 -10.94 -1.03 23.29
CA PHE A 350 -11.58 -2.18 23.91
C PHE A 350 -11.75 -1.92 25.40
N THR A 351 -12.96 -2.15 25.94
CA THR A 351 -13.17 -2.17 27.39
C THR A 351 -13.52 -3.58 27.83
N VAL A 352 -12.80 -4.10 28.83
CA VAL A 352 -12.94 -5.46 29.36
C VAL A 352 -13.61 -5.43 30.74
N SER A 353 -14.70 -6.19 30.88
CA SER A 353 -15.35 -6.46 32.17
C SER A 353 -15.47 -7.97 32.38
N LYS A 354 -15.49 -8.42 33.63
CA LYS A 354 -15.74 -9.81 34.01
C LYS A 354 -16.88 -9.85 35.02
N ASP A 355 -17.94 -10.58 34.67
CA ASP A 355 -19.14 -10.76 35.51
C ASP A 355 -19.73 -9.40 35.99
N GLY A 356 -19.76 -8.42 35.08
CA GLY A 356 -20.30 -7.07 35.31
C GLY A 356 -19.35 -6.09 36.00
N LYS A 357 -18.14 -6.51 36.39
CA LYS A 357 -17.13 -5.63 37.02
C LYS A 357 -16.03 -5.28 36.01
N PRO A 358 -15.55 -4.02 35.96
CA PRO A 358 -14.39 -3.67 35.14
C PRO A 358 -13.15 -4.49 35.52
N VAL A 359 -12.41 -4.98 34.53
CA VAL A 359 -11.13 -5.67 34.75
C VAL A 359 -10.03 -4.62 34.81
N THR A 360 -9.46 -4.37 35.99
CA THR A 360 -8.43 -3.33 36.22
C THR A 360 -7.04 -3.91 36.49
N ASP A 361 -6.89 -5.21 36.28
CA ASP A 361 -5.70 -6.01 36.55
C ASP A 361 -5.29 -6.83 35.32
N LEU A 362 -5.47 -6.26 34.11
CA LEU A 362 -4.91 -6.85 32.89
C LEU A 362 -3.39 -6.93 33.00
N GLU A 363 -2.84 -8.02 32.48
CA GLU A 363 -1.42 -8.33 32.50
C GLU A 363 -0.82 -8.06 31.10
N PRO A 364 0.49 -7.77 30.99
CA PRO A 364 1.14 -7.74 29.69
C PRO A 364 1.02 -9.10 28.99
N LEU A 365 0.59 -9.07 27.74
CA LEU A 365 0.65 -10.15 26.77
C LEU A 365 1.70 -9.78 25.73
N LEU A 366 2.79 -10.55 25.62
CA LEU A 366 3.87 -10.32 24.65
C LEU A 366 4.44 -8.88 24.75
N GLY A 367 4.63 -8.38 25.98
CA GLY A 367 5.16 -7.04 26.24
C GLY A 367 4.14 -5.88 26.24
N ALA A 368 2.90 -6.08 25.79
CA ALA A 368 1.86 -5.02 25.69
C ALA A 368 0.58 -5.38 26.48
N MET A 369 -0.26 -4.42 26.88
CA MET A 369 -1.56 -4.68 27.55
C MET A 369 -2.59 -5.35 26.65
N GLY A 370 -2.32 -5.42 25.36
CA GLY A 370 -3.10 -6.23 24.44
C GLY A 370 -2.49 -6.24 23.04
N HIS A 371 -3.01 -7.12 22.20
CA HIS A 371 -2.66 -7.23 20.79
C HIS A 371 -3.93 -7.13 19.95
N LEU A 372 -3.92 -6.33 18.89
CA LEU A 372 -5.06 -6.22 17.99
C LEU A 372 -4.63 -6.56 16.57
N VAL A 373 -5.26 -7.61 16.05
CA VAL A 373 -5.06 -8.09 14.69
C VAL A 373 -6.34 -7.85 13.93
N ILE A 374 -6.25 -7.19 12.79
CA ILE A 374 -7.41 -6.88 11.96
C ILE A 374 -7.14 -7.29 10.51
N ILE A 375 -8.09 -8.00 9.90
CA ILE A 375 -8.00 -8.51 8.53
C ILE A 375 -9.26 -8.11 7.76
N SER A 376 -9.09 -7.63 6.51
CA SER A 376 -10.22 -7.34 5.63
C SER A 376 -10.98 -8.61 5.27
N SER A 377 -12.29 -8.51 5.03
CA SER A 377 -13.15 -9.64 4.67
C SER A 377 -12.70 -10.40 3.41
N ASP A 378 -11.97 -9.74 2.51
CA ASP A 378 -11.36 -10.34 1.31
C ASP A 378 -9.96 -10.93 1.55
N GLN A 379 -9.45 -10.85 2.79
CA GLN A 379 -8.12 -11.34 3.22
C GLN A 379 -6.96 -10.74 2.42
N LYS A 380 -7.08 -9.47 2.00
CA LYS A 380 -6.00 -8.76 1.30
C LYS A 380 -5.29 -7.72 2.15
N ASN A 381 -5.95 -7.20 3.17
CA ASN A 381 -5.40 -6.15 4.03
C ASN A 381 -5.24 -6.70 5.45
N PHE A 382 -4.03 -6.64 5.95
CA PHE A 382 -3.67 -6.99 7.32
C PHE A 382 -3.26 -5.72 8.05
N VAL A 383 -3.86 -5.48 9.21
CA VAL A 383 -3.55 -4.36 10.08
C VAL A 383 -3.09 -4.93 11.41
N HIS A 384 -1.78 -4.80 11.65
CA HIS A 384 -1.20 -5.01 12.97
C HIS A 384 -1.36 -3.72 13.77
N SER A 385 -1.96 -3.80 14.96
CA SER A 385 -2.17 -2.64 15.80
C SER A 385 -1.68 -2.89 17.23
N HIS A 386 -1.00 -1.88 17.77
CA HIS A 386 -0.52 -1.88 19.15
C HIS A 386 -1.32 -0.92 20.01
N PRO A 387 -1.41 -1.22 21.31
CA PRO A 387 -2.04 -0.32 22.24
C PRO A 387 -1.19 0.92 22.48
N HIS A 388 -1.85 2.05 22.74
CA HIS A 388 -1.22 3.29 23.17
C HIS A 388 -0.81 3.16 24.65
N GLU A 389 0.48 3.18 24.94
CA GLU A 389 0.97 2.90 26.30
C GLU A 389 2.11 3.80 26.75
N ALA A 390 2.05 4.18 28.03
CA ALA A 390 3.20 4.69 28.76
C ALA A 390 3.96 3.50 29.40
N ASN A 391 5.30 3.53 29.32
CA ASN A 391 6.21 2.60 29.99
C ASN A 391 6.01 1.11 29.64
N GLU A 392 6.26 0.75 28.37
CA GLU A 392 6.12 -0.61 27.82
C GLU A 392 7.03 -1.70 28.45
N SER A 393 8.01 -1.32 29.28
CA SER A 393 9.07 -2.24 29.75
C SER A 393 8.85 -2.89 31.13
N ASP A 394 7.75 -2.56 31.84
CA ASP A 394 7.46 -3.17 33.14
C ASP A 394 6.55 -4.40 33.01
N ALA A 395 7.11 -5.60 33.19
CA ALA A 395 6.37 -6.86 33.15
C ALA A 395 5.36 -7.03 34.31
N ASN A 396 5.52 -6.28 35.40
CA ASN A 396 4.63 -6.34 36.57
C ASN A 396 3.51 -5.31 36.53
N ARG A 397 3.47 -4.45 35.50
CA ARG A 397 2.39 -3.47 35.38
C ARG A 397 1.04 -4.15 35.25
N ARG A 398 0.02 -3.44 35.70
CA ARG A 398 -1.38 -3.83 35.62
C ARG A 398 -2.17 -2.70 34.98
N GLY A 399 -3.11 -3.04 34.10
CA GLY A 399 -3.86 -2.06 33.33
C GLY A 399 -5.33 -2.41 33.14
N GLY A 400 -5.98 -1.75 32.18
CA GLY A 400 -7.41 -1.84 31.95
C GLY A 400 -8.23 -0.83 32.77
N PRO A 401 -9.57 -0.86 32.65
CA PRO A 401 -10.34 -1.79 31.83
C PRO A 401 -10.34 -1.46 30.35
N ALA A 402 -9.92 -0.25 29.99
CA ALA A 402 -9.82 0.21 28.61
C ALA A 402 -8.40 0.05 28.07
N VAL A 403 -8.29 -0.48 26.85
CA VAL A 403 -7.05 -0.57 26.07
C VAL A 403 -7.33 0.02 24.69
N THR A 404 -6.61 1.07 24.34
CA THR A 404 -6.80 1.81 23.08
C THR A 404 -5.68 1.47 22.12
N PHE A 405 -6.02 1.22 20.87
CA PHE A 405 -5.16 0.76 19.80
C PHE A 405 -5.17 1.76 18.64
N GLU A 406 -4.01 2.04 18.06
CA GLU A 406 -3.87 2.84 16.84
C GLU A 406 -3.93 1.93 15.61
N ALA A 407 -4.90 2.14 14.73
CA ALA A 407 -5.11 1.32 13.54
C ALA A 407 -5.13 2.19 12.28
N TRP A 408 -4.33 1.81 11.29
CA TRP A 408 -4.31 2.46 9.99
C TRP A 408 -4.95 1.57 8.92
N PHE A 409 -5.94 2.09 8.20
CA PHE A 409 -6.66 1.35 7.15
C PHE A 409 -6.37 1.94 5.77
N GLU A 410 -5.81 1.13 4.88
CA GLU A 410 -5.52 1.54 3.50
C GLU A 410 -6.80 1.64 2.64
N LYS A 411 -7.70 0.67 2.80
CA LYS A 411 -8.89 0.51 1.95
C LYS A 411 -10.18 0.53 2.79
N PRO A 412 -11.28 1.03 2.22
CA PRO A 412 -12.59 0.88 2.85
C PRO A 412 -13.10 -0.56 2.70
N GLY A 413 -14.03 -0.96 3.56
CA GLY A 413 -14.73 -2.25 3.50
C GLY A 413 -15.00 -2.85 4.87
N THR A 414 -15.50 -4.08 4.87
CA THR A 414 -15.74 -4.86 6.09
C THR A 414 -14.43 -5.50 6.58
N TYR A 415 -14.15 -5.35 7.86
CA TYR A 415 -12.99 -5.92 8.55
C TYR A 415 -13.39 -6.80 9.74
N LYS A 416 -12.57 -7.81 10.02
CA LYS A 416 -12.64 -8.62 11.23
C LYS A 416 -11.41 -8.36 12.10
N GLY A 417 -11.62 -7.99 13.36
CA GLY A 417 -10.58 -7.79 14.36
C GLY A 417 -10.65 -8.82 15.48
N TRP A 418 -9.50 -9.12 16.08
CA TRP A 418 -9.35 -9.92 17.30
C TRP A 418 -8.48 -9.18 18.29
N GLY A 419 -9.09 -8.62 19.34
CA GLY A 419 -8.35 -8.04 20.48
C GLY A 419 -8.00 -9.13 21.48
N GLN A 420 -6.70 -9.33 21.75
CA GLN A 420 -6.19 -10.30 22.71
C GLN A 420 -5.65 -9.61 23.95
N PHE A 421 -6.05 -10.09 25.12
CA PHE A 421 -5.66 -9.57 26.43
C PHE A 421 -5.25 -10.72 27.34
N GLN A 422 -4.52 -10.42 28.41
CA GLN A 422 -4.16 -11.38 29.44
C GLN A 422 -4.81 -10.98 30.77
N HIS A 423 -5.50 -11.90 31.42
CA HIS A 423 -6.08 -11.68 32.74
C HIS A 423 -6.00 -12.97 33.57
N LYS A 424 -5.35 -12.88 34.73
CA LYS A 424 -5.14 -14.00 35.68
C LYS A 424 -4.47 -15.21 35.04
N GLY A 425 -3.42 -14.98 34.25
CA GLY A 425 -2.69 -16.05 33.57
C GLY A 425 -3.43 -16.68 32.39
N LYS A 426 -4.64 -16.22 32.04
CA LYS A 426 -5.39 -16.69 30.86
C LYS A 426 -5.41 -15.61 29.77
N MET A 427 -5.05 -16.02 28.55
CA MET A 427 -5.29 -15.23 27.36
C MET A 427 -6.77 -15.25 27.01
N ILE A 428 -7.35 -14.08 26.79
CA ILE A 428 -8.74 -13.88 26.39
C ILE A 428 -8.77 -13.14 25.05
N THR A 429 -9.67 -13.53 24.15
CA THR A 429 -9.74 -12.99 22.79
C THR A 429 -11.15 -12.49 22.50
N ALA A 430 -11.25 -11.27 22.00
CA ALA A 430 -12.49 -10.57 21.69
C ALA A 430 -12.58 -10.31 20.18
N PRO A 431 -13.33 -11.14 19.42
CA PRO A 431 -13.53 -10.93 17.99
C PRO A 431 -14.56 -9.82 17.75
N PHE A 432 -14.36 -8.94 16.76
CA PHE A 432 -15.35 -7.96 16.30
C PHE A 432 -15.33 -7.82 14.79
N THR A 433 -16.49 -7.53 14.20
CA THR A 433 -16.62 -7.21 12.78
C THR A 433 -17.14 -5.79 12.66
N PHE A 434 -16.50 -4.96 11.83
CA PHE A 434 -16.85 -3.55 11.66
C PHE A 434 -16.64 -3.09 10.21
N GLU A 435 -17.24 -1.95 9.89
CA GLU A 435 -17.08 -1.28 8.61
C GLU A 435 -16.05 -0.16 8.70
N VAL A 436 -15.25 -0.02 7.66
CA VAL A 436 -14.34 1.10 7.43
C VAL A 436 -14.82 1.85 6.20
N ALA A 437 -15.23 3.10 6.37
CA ALA A 437 -15.66 3.96 5.28
C ALA A 437 -14.48 4.51 4.47
N LYS A 438 -14.74 5.05 3.27
CA LYS A 438 -13.74 5.84 2.55
C LYS A 438 -13.54 7.15 3.33
N GLY A 439 -12.31 7.39 3.77
CA GLY A 439 -11.90 8.61 4.45
C GLY A 439 -11.73 9.78 3.49
N ASP A 440 -11.71 10.98 4.07
CA ASP A 440 -11.54 12.22 3.34
C ASP A 440 -10.05 12.38 2.96
N ALA A 441 -9.72 12.37 1.66
CA ALA A 441 -8.33 12.43 1.17
C ALA A 441 -7.58 13.68 1.66
N SER A 442 -8.33 14.74 2.01
CA SER A 442 -7.82 15.99 2.60
C SER A 442 -7.26 15.82 4.03
N LYS A 443 -7.61 14.73 4.72
CA LYS A 443 -7.16 14.37 6.07
C LYS A 443 -6.13 13.23 6.09
N MET A 444 -5.78 12.68 4.92
CA MET A 444 -4.66 11.75 4.77
C MET A 444 -3.33 12.52 4.89
N GLY A 445 -2.98 12.92 6.11
CA GLY A 445 -1.67 13.46 6.50
C GLY A 445 -1.21 14.72 5.75
N LYS A 446 -1.70 15.90 6.16
CA LYS A 446 -0.82 17.08 6.08
C LYS A 446 0.29 16.89 7.12
N PRO A 447 1.57 17.12 6.80
CA PRO A 447 2.59 17.18 7.82
C PRO A 447 2.22 18.31 8.79
N HIS A 448 1.94 17.97 10.04
CA HIS A 448 1.96 18.94 11.11
C HIS A 448 3.41 19.40 11.27
N SER A 449 3.76 20.54 10.68
CA SER A 449 4.94 21.28 11.09
C SER A 449 4.66 21.75 12.52
N HIS A 450 5.27 21.08 13.50
CA HIS A 450 5.53 21.80 14.73
C HIS A 450 6.58 22.84 14.39
N ASP A 451 6.12 24.08 14.25
CA ASP A 451 6.99 25.24 14.32
C ASP A 451 7.82 25.09 15.59
N ALA A 452 9.12 24.92 15.39
CA ALA A 452 10.09 25.06 16.46
C ALA A 452 9.97 26.49 16.98
N HIS A 453 9.23 26.68 18.06
CA HIS A 453 9.36 27.88 18.85
C HIS A 453 10.82 27.97 19.31
N GLY A 454 11.52 28.95 18.74
CA GLY A 454 12.89 29.25 19.08
C GLY A 454 13.03 29.50 20.57
N ASP A 455 14.06 28.87 21.14
CA ASP A 455 14.55 29.14 22.48
C ASP A 455 14.87 30.63 22.61
N ASP A 456 14.00 31.35 23.32
CA ASP A 456 14.30 32.67 23.87
C ASP A 456 15.37 32.48 24.95
N HIS A 457 16.62 32.72 24.59
CA HIS A 457 17.72 32.78 25.53
C HIS A 457 17.48 33.91 26.53
N GLY A 458 17.03 33.51 27.72
CA GLY A 458 16.95 34.35 28.91
C GLY A 458 18.25 35.14 29.12
N LYS A 459 18.13 36.46 28.95
CA LYS A 459 19.09 37.42 29.49
C LYS A 459 19.12 37.28 31.01
N LYS A 460 20.28 36.89 31.53
CA LYS A 460 20.63 37.04 32.95
C LYS A 460 20.50 38.51 33.36
N PRO A 461 19.91 38.83 34.52
CA PRO A 461 20.09 40.13 35.15
C PRO A 461 21.41 40.13 35.92
N ASP A 462 22.33 41.00 35.50
CA ASP A 462 23.48 41.40 36.31
C ASP A 462 22.99 42.24 37.50
N HIS A 463 23.44 41.85 38.68
CA HIS A 463 23.32 42.62 39.91
C HIS A 463 24.43 43.68 39.98
N ASP A 464 24.00 44.87 40.43
CA ASP A 464 24.73 45.81 41.28
C ASP A 464 25.77 46.74 40.62
N HIS A 465 25.46 48.05 40.59
CA HIS A 465 26.09 49.06 41.46
C HIS A 465 25.50 50.47 41.22
N GLY A 466 24.85 50.99 42.26
CA GLY A 466 25.24 52.24 42.90
C GLY A 466 25.09 53.59 42.17
N LYS A 467 24.24 54.40 42.81
CA LYS A 467 24.11 55.89 42.80
C LYS A 467 23.07 56.50 41.88
#